data_AF-A0A2G5SMC1-F1
#
_entry.id   AF-A0A2G5SMC1-F1
#
_cell.length_a   1.000
_cell.length_b   1.000
_cell.length_c   1.000
_cell.angle_alpha   90.00
_cell.angle_beta   90.00
_cell.angle_gamma   90.00
#
_symmetry.space_group_name_H-M   'P 1'
#
loop_
_entity.id
_entity.type
_entity.pdbx_description
1 polymer ?
#
loop_
_entity_poly.entity_id
_entity_poly.type
_entity_poly.pdbx_seq_one_letter_code
_entity_poly.pdbx_strand_id
1 'polypeptide(L)'
;MTSDYRCPFDNLLIVDLEATCDKDNFDYPPEIIQISVRVLNTREKVIREDLSFDKLIRPVINPKLTDYCVELTGIDQESIDKADTFPEVYDQFSAWLKEHDFQEKRFAFVCDTRQDMWRLAQYQFLLNKQPLPTIFRQWVNLGYHYEEDRRKAPVQDTWGPSLIEKMSGFYNIPFDGHAHNAKDDCAFLAKITKYLLDNGKLVTINESLKCISGMRNVPFTVDPEWKGNFESACKVFQAILPLVSTPTKRYFVEDYYGKCLYCFDATCTGLEHKQYPAYVYEQLKEPSDLAITAGLMRE
;
A
#
# COMPACT_ATOMS: atom_id res chain seq x y z
N MET A 1 24.92 26.57 3.12
CA MET A 1 24.02 26.15 2.02
C MET A 1 23.31 24.90 2.50
N THR A 2 22.06 25.00 2.94
CA THR A 2 21.27 23.80 3.24
C THR A 2 21.08 23.07 1.91
N SER A 3 21.67 21.88 1.74
CA SER A 3 21.48 21.10 0.53
C SER A 3 19.99 20.88 0.28
N ASP A 4 19.56 21.03 -0.97
CA ASP A 4 18.20 20.69 -1.37
C ASP A 4 17.92 19.22 -1.07
N TYR A 5 16.67 18.91 -0.70
CA TYR A 5 16.25 17.53 -0.53
C TYR A 5 16.46 16.75 -1.83
N ARG A 6 16.99 15.53 -1.72
CA ARG A 6 17.12 14.61 -2.85
C ARG A 6 15.78 13.93 -3.09
N CYS A 7 14.85 14.67 -3.66
CA CYS A 7 13.51 14.22 -4.03
C CYS A 7 13.06 14.97 -5.30
N PRO A 8 12.54 14.29 -6.34
CA PRO A 8 12.07 14.95 -7.54
C PRO A 8 10.64 15.52 -7.40
N PHE A 9 9.96 15.26 -6.29
CA PHE A 9 8.58 15.66 -6.04
C PHE A 9 8.53 16.90 -5.14
N ASP A 10 7.55 17.76 -5.36
CA ASP A 10 7.28 18.93 -4.52
C ASP A 10 6.57 18.55 -3.21
N ASN A 11 5.74 17.51 -3.27
CA ASN A 11 5.03 16.97 -2.13
C ASN A 11 5.19 15.45 -2.08
N LEU A 12 5.36 14.92 -0.87
CA LEU A 12 5.20 13.51 -0.58
C LEU A 12 3.94 13.34 0.24
N LEU A 13 3.03 12.49 -0.24
CA LEU A 13 1.76 12.20 0.42
C LEU A 13 1.96 10.84 1.10
N ILE A 14 2.14 10.87 2.42
CA ILE A 14 2.26 9.67 3.23
C ILE A 14 0.85 9.09 3.37
N VAL A 15 0.64 7.86 2.91
CA VAL A 15 -0.65 7.19 2.89
C VAL A 15 -0.57 5.88 3.65
N ASP A 16 -1.61 5.63 4.42
CA ASP A 16 -1.86 4.38 5.11
C ASP A 16 -3.32 3.94 4.92
N LEU A 17 -3.53 2.65 4.70
CA LEU A 17 -4.83 2.03 4.45
C LEU A 17 -5.09 0.90 5.44
N GLU A 18 -6.13 1.04 6.25
CA GLU A 18 -6.65 -0.08 7.04
C GLU A 18 -7.73 -0.82 6.27
N ALA A 19 -7.84 -2.12 6.50
CA ALA A 19 -8.81 -2.98 5.83
C ALA A 19 -9.48 -3.97 6.78
N THR A 20 -10.68 -4.42 6.39
CA THR A 20 -11.31 -5.59 7.03
C THR A 20 -10.37 -6.79 6.98
N CYS A 21 -10.29 -7.53 8.08
CA CYS A 21 -9.38 -8.65 8.21
C CYS A 21 -9.90 -9.75 9.15
N ASP A 22 -9.31 -10.93 9.01
CA ASP A 22 -9.49 -12.06 9.91
C ASP A 22 -8.11 -12.55 10.35
N LYS A 23 -8.00 -12.95 11.63
CA LYS A 23 -6.72 -13.32 12.26
C LYS A 23 -6.11 -14.58 11.66
N ASP A 24 -6.95 -15.56 11.37
CA ASP A 24 -6.53 -16.93 11.05
C ASP A 24 -6.88 -17.29 9.60
N ASN A 25 -7.41 -16.34 8.82
CA ASN A 25 -7.75 -16.51 7.42
C ASN A 25 -7.28 -15.33 6.55
N PHE A 26 -6.16 -15.50 5.85
CA PHE A 26 -5.67 -14.55 4.87
C PHE A 26 -6.43 -14.61 3.53
N ASP A 27 -7.17 -15.68 3.22
CA ASP A 27 -8.06 -15.75 2.05
C ASP A 27 -9.36 -14.94 2.24
N TYR A 28 -9.38 -14.07 3.23
CA TYR A 28 -10.46 -13.13 3.49
C TYR A 28 -10.46 -12.02 2.42
N PRO A 29 -11.61 -11.62 1.83
CA PRO A 29 -11.73 -10.46 0.93
C PRO A 29 -11.55 -9.13 1.69
N PRO A 30 -10.37 -8.47 1.68
CA PRO A 30 -10.20 -7.22 2.40
C PRO A 30 -10.96 -6.07 1.70
N GLU A 31 -11.60 -5.22 2.48
CA GLU A 31 -12.17 -3.95 2.04
C GLU A 31 -11.51 -2.83 2.84
N ILE A 32 -11.12 -1.74 2.18
CA ILE A 32 -10.52 -0.58 2.86
C ILE A 32 -11.58 0.02 3.79
N ILE A 33 -11.24 0.19 5.08
CA ILE A 33 -12.10 0.75 6.12
C ILE A 33 -11.57 2.05 6.72
N GLN A 34 -10.31 2.40 6.47
CA GLN A 34 -9.77 3.72 6.76
C GLN A 34 -8.75 4.10 5.68
N ILE A 35 -8.75 5.38 5.29
CA ILE A 35 -7.68 5.99 4.50
C ILE A 35 -7.23 7.25 5.22
N SER A 36 -5.91 7.34 5.46
CA SER A 36 -5.29 8.53 6.02
C SER A 36 -4.15 9.01 5.11
N VAL A 37 -4.00 10.32 5.03
CA VAL A 37 -2.94 10.99 4.27
C VAL A 37 -2.34 12.15 5.07
N ARG A 38 -1.02 12.17 5.17
CA ARG A 38 -0.22 13.31 5.67
C ARG A 38 0.66 13.87 4.57
N VAL A 39 0.89 15.18 4.58
CA VAL A 39 1.62 15.88 3.51
C VAL A 39 2.97 16.38 4.01
N LEU A 40 4.03 16.01 3.31
CA LEU A 40 5.37 16.58 3.49
C LEU A 40 5.72 17.45 2.28
N ASN A 41 5.87 18.76 2.50
CA ASN A 41 6.35 19.69 1.48
C ASN A 41 7.89 19.61 1.43
N THR A 42 8.44 19.19 0.30
CA THR A 42 9.88 18.93 0.16
C THR A 42 10.71 20.21 -0.03
N ARG A 43 10.09 21.28 -0.54
CA ARG A 43 10.74 22.58 -0.73
C ARG A 43 10.86 23.34 0.57
N GLU A 44 9.76 23.40 1.32
CA GLU A 44 9.71 24.05 2.63
C GLU A 44 10.29 23.17 3.74
N LYS A 45 10.45 21.87 3.48
CA LYS A 45 10.98 20.86 4.41
C LYS A 45 10.11 20.69 5.67
N VAL A 46 8.80 20.89 5.53
CA VAL A 46 7.82 20.84 6.63
C VAL A 46 6.79 19.75 6.39
N ILE A 47 6.41 19.06 7.48
CA ILE A 47 5.17 18.29 7.53
C ILE A 47 4.04 19.30 7.71
N ARG A 48 3.04 19.26 6.83
CA ARG A 48 1.91 20.18 6.82
C ARG A 48 0.83 19.66 7.76
N GLU A 49 0.90 20.06 9.03
CA GLU A 49 -0.05 19.66 10.06
C GLU A 49 -1.49 20.13 9.78
N ASP A 50 -1.62 21.22 9.04
CA ASP A 50 -2.89 21.82 8.62
C ASP A 50 -3.52 21.12 7.40
N LEU A 51 -2.80 20.18 6.78
CA LEU A 51 -3.23 19.53 5.54
C LEU A 51 -3.15 18.00 5.65
N SER A 52 -4.31 17.39 5.82
CA SER A 52 -4.48 15.93 5.88
C SER A 52 -5.82 15.50 5.29
N PHE A 53 -5.90 14.23 4.90
CA PHE A 53 -7.15 13.55 4.58
C PHE A 53 -7.26 12.34 5.52
N ASP A 54 -8.38 12.18 6.21
CA ASP A 54 -8.60 11.04 7.11
C ASP A 54 -10.10 10.69 7.09
N LYS A 55 -10.41 9.48 6.64
CA LYS A 55 -11.78 9.02 6.46
C LYS A 55 -11.91 7.54 6.80
N LEU A 56 -12.93 7.23 7.59
CA LEU A 56 -13.47 5.88 7.69
C LEU A 56 -14.29 5.54 6.45
N ILE A 57 -14.33 4.27 6.08
CA ILE A 57 -15.02 3.74 4.90
C ILE A 57 -15.85 2.53 5.30
N ARG A 58 -17.12 2.52 4.91
CA ARG A 58 -18.02 1.41 5.21
C ARG A 58 -17.85 0.25 4.23
N PRO A 59 -17.48 -0.96 4.69
CA PRO A 59 -17.40 -2.16 3.86
C PRO A 59 -18.80 -2.66 3.46
N VAL A 60 -18.87 -3.34 2.31
CA VAL A 60 -20.12 -3.86 1.70
C VAL A 60 -20.11 -5.38 1.61
N ILE A 61 -18.95 -6.01 1.34
CA ILE A 61 -18.81 -7.46 1.28
C ILE A 61 -18.88 -8.04 2.69
N ASN A 62 -18.08 -7.49 3.60
CA ASN A 62 -18.00 -7.89 5.01
C ASN A 62 -18.35 -6.70 5.92
N PRO A 63 -19.64 -6.31 6.02
CA PRO A 63 -20.05 -5.11 6.75
C PRO A 63 -19.83 -5.20 8.27
N LYS A 64 -19.69 -6.41 8.82
CA LYS A 64 -19.39 -6.63 10.24
C LYS A 64 -17.89 -6.88 10.40
N LEU A 65 -17.23 -6.00 11.14
CA LEU A 65 -15.85 -6.19 11.53
C LEU A 65 -15.72 -7.42 12.44
N THR A 66 -14.63 -8.17 12.27
CA THR A 66 -14.27 -9.23 13.21
C THR A 66 -13.74 -8.59 14.50
N ASP A 67 -13.85 -9.29 15.63
CA ASP A 67 -13.28 -8.82 16.91
C ASP A 67 -11.79 -8.53 16.77
N TYR A 68 -11.07 -9.36 16.01
CA TYR A 68 -9.66 -9.14 15.71
C TYR A 68 -9.41 -7.86 14.93
N CYS A 69 -10.21 -7.56 13.91
CA CYS A 69 -10.08 -6.34 13.11
C CYS A 69 -10.31 -5.09 13.97
N VAL A 70 -11.30 -5.13 14.88
CA VAL A 70 -11.56 -4.05 15.84
C VAL A 70 -10.39 -3.89 16.81
N GLU A 71 -9.88 -4.97 17.39
CA GLU A 71 -8.73 -4.94 18.31
C GLU A 71 -7.47 -4.42 17.62
N LEU A 72 -7.20 -4.87 16.39
CA LEU A 72 -6.03 -4.49 15.62
C LEU A 72 -6.09 -3.01 15.26
N THR A 73 -7.18 -2.54 14.66
CA THR A 73 -7.27 -1.19 14.07
C THR A 73 -7.73 -0.11 15.06
N GLY A 74 -8.37 -0.52 16.17
CA GLY A 74 -9.05 0.38 17.10
C GLY A 74 -10.34 1.00 16.54
N ILE A 75 -10.80 0.55 15.37
CA ILE A 75 -12.01 1.06 14.72
C ILE A 75 -13.23 0.30 15.23
N ASP A 76 -14.21 1.00 15.81
CA ASP A 76 -15.44 0.39 16.30
C ASP A 76 -16.52 0.27 15.19
N GLN A 77 -17.40 -0.72 15.37
CA GLN A 77 -18.47 -1.01 14.41
C GLN A 77 -19.45 0.17 14.22
N GLU A 78 -19.75 0.93 15.28
CA GLU A 78 -20.72 2.03 15.21
C GLU A 78 -20.19 3.18 14.33
N SER A 79 -18.89 3.44 14.40
CA SER A 79 -18.20 4.41 13.55
C SER A 79 -18.19 3.98 12.07
N ILE A 80 -17.91 2.71 11.79
CA ILE A 80 -17.93 2.16 10.41
C ILE A 80 -19.34 2.11 9.82
N ASP A 81 -20.36 1.77 10.61
CA ASP A 81 -21.74 1.72 10.15
C ASP A 81 -22.26 3.07 9.64
N LYS A 82 -21.70 4.17 10.15
CA LYS A 82 -22.04 5.56 9.78
C LYS A 82 -21.17 6.13 8.66
N ALA A 83 -20.12 5.42 8.25
CA ALA A 83 -19.19 5.90 7.24
C ALA A 83 -19.79 5.79 5.82
N ASP A 84 -19.25 6.62 4.93
CA ASP A 84 -19.53 6.56 3.49
C ASP A 84 -18.87 5.32 2.88
N THR A 85 -19.38 4.83 1.75
CA THR A 85 -18.79 3.69 1.05
C THR A 85 -17.50 4.06 0.30
N PHE A 86 -16.70 3.07 -0.10
CA PHE A 86 -15.44 3.32 -0.79
C PHE A 86 -15.56 4.25 -2.03
N PRO A 87 -16.54 4.07 -2.95
CA PRO A 87 -16.71 5.00 -4.07
C PRO A 87 -16.91 6.45 -3.65
N GLU A 88 -17.75 6.68 -2.63
CA GLU A 88 -18.06 8.02 -2.12
C GLU A 88 -16.82 8.66 -1.45
N VAL A 89 -16.07 7.91 -0.65
CA VAL A 89 -14.83 8.39 -0.03
C VAL A 89 -13.73 8.60 -1.07
N TYR A 90 -13.66 7.77 -2.11
CA TYR A 90 -12.69 7.95 -3.19
C TYR A 90 -12.98 9.20 -4.03
N ASP A 91 -14.26 9.53 -4.25
CA ASP A 91 -14.66 10.80 -4.88
C ASP A 91 -14.27 12.00 -4.00
N GLN A 92 -14.48 11.91 -2.69
CA GLN A 92 -14.02 12.92 -1.73
C GLN A 92 -12.49 13.07 -1.75
N PHE A 93 -11.76 11.95 -1.79
CA PHE A 93 -10.30 11.94 -1.86
C PHE A 93 -9.78 12.58 -3.14
N SER A 94 -10.39 12.24 -4.28
CA SER A 94 -10.06 12.80 -5.59
C SER A 94 -10.35 14.30 -5.65
N ALA A 95 -11.47 14.75 -5.05
CA ALA A 95 -11.80 16.16 -4.93
C ALA A 95 -10.80 16.90 -4.04
N TRP A 96 -10.42 16.32 -2.90
CA TRP A 96 -9.41 16.87 -1.99
C TRP A 96 -8.04 17.03 -2.67
N LEU A 97 -7.62 16.04 -3.48
CA LEU A 97 -6.37 16.14 -4.25
C LEU A 97 -6.41 17.33 -5.22
N LYS A 98 -7.54 17.53 -5.89
CA LYS A 98 -7.75 18.62 -6.85
C LYS A 98 -7.83 19.98 -6.18
N GLU A 99 -8.53 20.08 -5.04
CA GLU A 99 -8.67 21.31 -4.26
C GLU A 99 -7.31 21.87 -3.82
N HIS A 100 -6.39 20.99 -3.45
CA HIS A 100 -5.06 21.35 -2.96
C HIS A 100 -3.97 21.38 -4.03
N ASP A 101 -4.36 21.33 -5.32
CA ASP A 101 -3.44 21.40 -6.46
C ASP A 101 -2.35 20.33 -6.45
N PHE A 102 -2.66 19.12 -5.98
CA PHE A 102 -1.75 17.97 -6.08
C PHE A 102 -1.70 17.48 -7.53
N GLN A 103 -0.87 18.14 -8.33
CA GLN A 103 -0.66 17.83 -9.73
C GLN A 103 0.07 16.49 -9.88
N GLU A 104 -0.48 15.61 -10.73
CA GLU A 104 0.19 14.38 -11.17
C GLU A 104 1.64 14.66 -11.61
N LYS A 105 2.54 13.71 -11.38
CA LYS A 105 4.02 13.86 -11.53
C LYS A 105 4.72 14.78 -10.54
N ARG A 106 4.03 15.70 -9.86
CA ARG A 106 4.64 16.61 -8.87
C ARG A 106 4.54 16.12 -7.44
N PHE A 107 3.78 15.05 -7.20
CA PHE A 107 3.76 14.33 -5.94
C PHE A 107 3.97 12.82 -6.11
N ALA A 108 4.28 12.14 -5.01
CA ALA A 108 4.27 10.69 -4.92
C ALA A 108 3.64 10.24 -3.61
N PHE A 109 2.98 9.08 -3.63
CA PHE A 109 2.60 8.40 -2.40
C PHE A 109 3.81 7.76 -1.73
N VAL A 110 3.76 7.73 -0.39
CA VAL A 110 4.74 7.09 0.47
C VAL A 110 4.01 6.16 1.42
N CYS A 111 4.40 4.89 1.46
CA CYS A 111 3.82 3.85 2.32
C CYS A 111 4.93 3.12 3.07
N ASP A 112 4.57 2.45 4.17
CA ASP A 112 5.54 1.67 4.94
C ASP A 112 6.00 0.42 4.18
N THR A 113 5.09 -0.20 3.42
CA THR A 113 5.29 -1.45 2.69
C THR A 113 4.65 -1.40 1.31
N ARG A 114 4.59 -2.55 0.65
CA ARG A 114 3.83 -2.73 -0.60
C ARG A 114 2.34 -3.02 -0.35
N GLN A 115 1.90 -3.28 0.88
CA GLN A 115 0.56 -3.82 1.12
C GLN A 115 -0.55 -2.85 0.72
N ASP A 116 -0.41 -1.56 1.03
CA ASP A 116 -1.38 -0.51 0.69
C ASP A 116 -1.65 -0.46 -0.81
N MET A 117 -0.57 -0.36 -1.60
CA MET A 117 -0.67 -0.09 -3.04
C MET A 117 -0.85 -1.37 -3.86
N TRP A 118 -0.03 -2.40 -3.59
CA TRP A 118 -0.07 -3.65 -4.35
C TRP A 118 -1.24 -4.54 -3.96
N ARG A 119 -1.56 -4.66 -2.67
CA ARG A 119 -2.64 -5.56 -2.22
C ARG A 119 -3.95 -4.81 -2.06
N LEU A 120 -4.04 -3.88 -1.11
CA LEU A 120 -5.30 -3.30 -0.67
C LEU A 120 -5.95 -2.42 -1.74
N ALA A 121 -5.25 -1.41 -2.26
CA ALA A 121 -5.78 -0.53 -3.30
C ALA A 121 -6.12 -1.31 -4.57
N GLN A 122 -5.19 -2.13 -5.08
CA GLN A 122 -5.47 -2.97 -6.25
C GLN A 122 -6.73 -3.83 -6.05
N TYR A 123 -6.84 -4.51 -4.90
CA TYR A 123 -7.96 -5.40 -4.63
C TYR A 123 -9.28 -4.63 -4.46
N GLN A 124 -9.28 -3.51 -3.75
CA GLN A 124 -10.46 -2.67 -3.59
C GLN A 124 -11.00 -2.19 -4.95
N PHE A 125 -10.13 -1.71 -5.84
CA PHE A 125 -10.55 -1.31 -7.19
C PHE A 125 -11.10 -2.49 -8.01
N LEU A 126 -10.59 -3.71 -7.81
CA LEU A 126 -11.16 -4.92 -8.43
C LEU A 126 -12.56 -5.25 -7.90
N LEU A 127 -12.80 -5.13 -6.58
CA LEU A 127 -14.15 -5.29 -6.00
C LEU A 127 -15.15 -4.31 -6.63
N ASN A 128 -14.71 -3.07 -6.88
CA ASN A 128 -15.52 -2.03 -7.52
C ASN A 128 -15.59 -2.15 -9.05
N LYS A 129 -14.91 -3.15 -9.65
CA LYS A 129 -14.82 -3.34 -11.12
C LYS A 129 -14.28 -2.10 -11.84
N GLN A 130 -13.34 -1.42 -11.20
CA GLN A 130 -12.74 -0.18 -11.69
C GLN A 130 -11.25 -0.36 -11.99
N PRO A 131 -10.70 0.39 -12.97
CA PRO A 131 -9.26 0.39 -13.23
C PRO A 131 -8.51 0.98 -12.04
N LEU A 132 -7.37 0.39 -11.67
CA LEU A 132 -6.50 0.97 -10.64
C LEU A 132 -5.92 2.30 -11.14
N PRO A 133 -6.18 3.42 -10.45
CA PRO A 133 -5.70 4.74 -10.85
C PRO A 133 -4.17 4.82 -10.93
N THR A 134 -3.69 5.65 -11.85
CA THR A 134 -2.25 5.88 -12.06
C THR A 134 -1.52 6.22 -10.76
N ILE A 135 -2.10 7.05 -9.90
CA ILE A 135 -1.47 7.52 -8.65
C ILE A 135 -1.10 6.38 -7.69
N PHE A 136 -1.78 5.22 -7.74
CA PHE A 136 -1.52 4.07 -6.86
C PHE A 136 -0.56 3.03 -7.48
N ARG A 137 -0.13 3.22 -8.73
CA ARG A 137 0.67 2.23 -9.48
C ARG A 137 2.18 2.39 -9.31
N GLN A 138 2.60 3.42 -8.57
CA GLN A 138 3.98 3.70 -8.21
C GLN A 138 4.03 4.47 -6.90
N TRP A 139 4.94 4.11 -6.01
CA TRP A 139 5.08 4.77 -4.71
C TRP A 139 6.52 4.70 -4.20
N VAL A 140 6.74 5.42 -3.12
CA VAL A 140 7.91 5.27 -2.26
C VAL A 140 7.56 4.26 -1.16
N ASN A 141 8.22 3.10 -1.17
CA ASN A 141 8.16 2.13 -0.09
C ASN A 141 9.26 2.44 0.95
N LEU A 142 8.87 2.85 2.16
CA LEU A 142 9.81 3.15 3.24
C LEU A 142 10.49 1.90 3.78
N GLY A 143 9.83 0.74 3.78
CA GLY A 143 10.40 -0.55 4.13
C GLY A 143 11.62 -0.90 3.28
N TYR A 144 11.67 -0.48 2.01
CA TYR A 144 12.87 -0.61 1.18
C TYR A 144 14.04 0.22 1.74
N HIS A 145 13.78 1.48 2.14
CA HIS A 145 14.80 2.33 2.72
C HIS A 145 15.27 1.84 4.09
N TYR A 146 14.32 1.41 4.93
CA TYR A 146 14.60 0.78 6.22
C TYR A 146 15.50 -0.44 6.06
N GLU A 147 15.17 -1.38 5.17
CA GLU A 147 15.98 -2.58 4.93
C GLU A 147 17.37 -2.26 4.38
N GLU A 148 17.49 -1.22 3.54
CA GLU A 148 18.77 -0.77 3.02
C GLU A 148 19.67 -0.17 4.12
N ASP A 149 19.10 0.67 4.99
CA ASP A 149 19.83 1.29 6.09
C ASP A 149 20.19 0.25 7.15
N ARG A 150 19.26 -0.63 7.50
CA ARG A 150 19.46 -1.73 8.44
C ARG A 150 20.57 -2.68 8.01
N ARG A 151 20.70 -2.98 6.72
CA ARG A 151 21.80 -3.79 6.18
C ARG A 151 23.18 -3.14 6.29
N LYS A 152 23.24 -1.80 6.36
CA LYS A 152 24.50 -1.03 6.45
C LYS A 152 24.87 -0.68 7.89
N ALA A 153 23.88 -0.68 8.80
CA ALA A 153 24.11 -0.46 10.21
C ALA A 153 24.89 -1.63 10.84
N PRO A 154 25.67 -1.38 11.91
CA PRO A 154 26.13 -2.45 12.79
C PRO A 154 24.94 -3.31 13.25
N VAL A 155 25.19 -4.59 13.52
CA VAL A 155 24.14 -5.49 14.04
C VAL A 155 23.51 -4.85 15.27
N GLN A 156 22.24 -4.51 15.14
CA GLN A 156 21.44 -3.93 16.20
C GLN A 156 20.16 -4.74 16.34
N ASP A 157 19.75 -4.83 17.58
CA ASP A 157 18.52 -5.47 18.02
C ASP A 157 17.33 -4.58 17.67
N THR A 158 16.70 -4.81 16.53
CA THR A 158 15.41 -4.18 16.18
C THR A 158 14.27 -5.06 16.68
N TRP A 159 13.53 -4.58 17.67
CA TRP A 159 12.41 -5.28 18.30
C TRP A 159 11.08 -4.65 17.90
N GLY A 160 10.01 -5.46 17.92
CA GLY A 160 8.64 -5.03 17.63
C GLY A 160 7.93 -5.95 16.63
N PRO A 161 6.63 -6.23 16.79
CA PRO A 161 5.86 -7.04 15.85
C PRO A 161 5.65 -6.36 14.49
N SER A 162 5.43 -5.04 14.45
CA SER A 162 5.17 -4.28 13.22
C SER A 162 6.43 -3.68 12.58
N LEU A 163 6.32 -3.23 11.33
CA LEU A 163 7.40 -2.48 10.69
C LEU A 163 7.57 -1.08 11.30
N ILE A 164 6.48 -0.46 11.74
CA ILE A 164 6.47 0.85 12.40
C ILE A 164 7.29 0.83 13.69
N GLU A 165 7.07 -0.15 14.57
CA GLU A 165 7.84 -0.28 15.81
C GLU A 165 9.32 -0.55 15.54
N LYS A 166 9.62 -1.38 14.53
CA LYS A 166 10.99 -1.64 14.09
C LYS A 166 11.68 -0.37 13.57
N MET A 167 10.98 0.43 12.76
CA MET A 167 11.48 1.72 12.28
C MET A 167 11.66 2.72 13.43
N SER A 168 10.74 2.76 14.38
CA SER A 168 10.78 3.63 15.57
C SER A 168 12.05 3.37 16.38
N GLY A 169 12.31 2.09 16.71
CA GLY A 169 13.53 1.68 17.41
C GLY A 169 14.80 1.91 16.59
N PHE A 170 14.78 1.62 15.29
CA PHE A 170 15.95 1.75 14.42
C PHE A 170 16.38 3.21 14.21
N TYR A 171 15.44 4.11 13.92
CA TYR A 171 15.72 5.52 13.69
C TYR A 171 15.71 6.36 14.97
N ASN A 172 15.39 5.77 16.12
CA ASN A 172 15.23 6.45 17.40
C ASN A 172 14.24 7.63 17.31
N ILE A 173 13.11 7.38 16.63
CA ILE A 173 12.01 8.34 16.47
C ILE A 173 10.79 7.74 17.17
N PRO A 174 10.24 8.38 18.21
CA PRO A 174 9.08 7.84 18.91
C PRO A 174 7.86 7.69 18.00
N PHE A 175 7.21 6.54 18.13
CA PHE A 175 5.85 6.32 17.65
C PHE A 175 4.88 6.77 18.73
N ASP A 176 4.01 7.72 18.40
CA ASP A 176 2.95 8.23 19.28
C ASP A 176 1.62 7.78 18.69
N GLY A 177 0.86 6.97 19.42
CA GLY A 177 -0.45 6.50 18.97
C GLY A 177 -0.64 5.00 19.08
N HIS A 178 -1.60 4.49 18.31
CA HIS A 178 -1.94 3.07 18.21
C HIS A 178 -1.50 2.54 16.85
N ALA A 179 -0.66 1.50 16.82
CA ALA A 179 -0.23 0.89 15.57
C ALA A 179 -1.43 0.25 14.88
N HIS A 180 -1.49 0.31 13.54
CA HIS A 180 -2.68 -0.06 12.74
C HIS A 180 -3.86 0.92 12.90
N ASN A 181 -3.58 2.14 13.35
CA ASN A 181 -4.47 3.28 13.14
C ASN A 181 -3.87 4.14 12.03
N ALA A 182 -4.56 4.25 10.88
CA ALA A 182 -3.98 4.89 9.69
C ALA A 182 -3.51 6.34 9.93
N LYS A 183 -4.16 7.05 10.86
CA LYS A 183 -3.81 8.44 11.20
C LYS A 183 -2.50 8.53 11.98
N ASP A 184 -2.33 7.66 12.97
CA ASP A 184 -1.14 7.61 13.81
C ASP A 184 0.06 7.09 13.00
N ASP A 185 -0.19 6.06 12.20
CA ASP A 185 0.80 5.46 11.31
C ASP A 185 1.30 6.47 10.27
N CYS A 186 0.40 7.20 9.59
CA CYS A 186 0.79 8.28 8.69
C CYS A 186 1.59 9.40 9.37
N ALA A 187 1.21 9.80 10.59
CA ALA A 187 1.92 10.85 11.32
C ALA A 187 3.37 10.42 11.63
N PHE A 188 3.56 9.17 12.04
CA PHE A 188 4.88 8.60 12.27
C PHE A 188 5.69 8.43 10.98
N LEU A 189 5.09 7.86 9.93
CA LEU A 189 5.77 7.66 8.64
C LEU A 189 6.17 8.99 7.99
N ALA A 190 5.44 10.09 8.24
CA ALA A 190 5.85 11.43 7.85
C ALA A 190 7.13 11.88 8.57
N LYS A 191 7.26 11.61 9.89
CA LYS A 191 8.51 11.86 10.64
C LYS A 191 9.67 11.04 10.08
N ILE A 192 9.47 9.76 9.78
CA ILE A 192 10.49 8.89 9.15
C ILE A 192 10.90 9.43 7.78
N THR A 193 9.94 9.75 6.92
CA THR A 193 10.19 10.28 5.57
C THR A 193 11.01 11.56 5.63
N LYS A 194 10.64 12.49 6.52
CA LYS A 194 11.38 13.72 6.76
C LYS A 194 12.80 13.44 7.28
N TYR A 195 12.96 12.52 8.23
CA TYR A 195 14.27 12.12 8.74
C TYR A 195 15.19 11.61 7.64
N LEU A 196 14.70 10.74 6.76
CA LEU A 196 15.48 10.24 5.62
C LEU A 196 15.98 11.39 4.72
N LEU A 197 15.09 12.34 4.41
CA LEU A 197 15.41 13.51 3.60
C LEU A 197 16.39 14.47 4.28
N ASP A 198 16.21 14.74 5.57
CA ASP A 198 17.12 15.57 6.38
C ASP A 198 18.54 14.96 6.44
N ASN A 199 18.66 13.64 6.35
CA ASN A 199 19.93 12.92 6.30
C ASN A 199 20.46 12.67 4.86
N GLY A 200 19.91 13.37 3.87
CA GLY A 200 20.42 13.33 2.50
C GLY A 200 20.12 12.04 1.73
N LYS A 201 19.18 11.22 2.22
CA LYS A 201 18.67 10.04 1.49
C LYS A 201 17.95 10.52 0.23
N LEU A 202 18.15 9.80 -0.88
CA LEU A 202 17.29 9.96 -2.06
C LEU A 202 15.94 9.30 -1.76
N VAL A 203 14.88 10.10 -1.66
CA VAL A 203 13.51 9.63 -1.56
C VAL A 203 12.84 9.86 -2.90
N THR A 204 12.54 8.77 -3.60
CA THR A 204 11.89 8.76 -4.90
C THR A 204 11.16 7.44 -5.08
N ILE A 205 10.35 7.32 -6.11
CA ILE A 205 9.65 6.08 -6.46
C ILE A 205 10.66 4.94 -6.53
N ASN A 206 10.47 3.96 -5.66
CA ASN A 206 11.34 2.79 -5.54
C ASN A 206 10.56 1.48 -5.74
N GLU A 207 9.25 1.56 -5.95
CA GLU A 207 8.40 0.41 -6.25
C GLU A 207 7.26 0.80 -7.22
N SER A 208 6.91 -0.12 -8.12
CA SER A 208 5.84 0.08 -9.10
C SER A 208 5.16 -1.23 -9.46
N LEU A 209 3.96 -1.12 -10.02
CA LEU A 209 3.17 -2.24 -10.48
C LEU A 209 3.45 -2.59 -11.95
N LYS A 210 3.63 -3.88 -12.22
CA LYS A 210 3.81 -4.43 -13.58
C LYS A 210 2.71 -5.45 -13.90
N CYS A 211 2.27 -5.51 -15.15
CA CYS A 211 1.34 -6.58 -15.58
C CYS A 211 2.03 -7.92 -15.82
N ILE A 212 3.35 -7.91 -16.06
CA ILE A 212 4.13 -9.13 -16.27
C ILE A 212 5.41 -9.08 -15.43
N SER A 213 5.75 -10.21 -14.81
CA SER A 213 7.04 -10.44 -14.14
C SER A 213 7.56 -11.83 -14.47
N GLY A 214 8.88 -11.91 -14.69
CA GLY A 214 9.56 -13.19 -14.89
C GLY A 214 9.45 -14.13 -13.69
N MET A 215 9.28 -13.59 -12.47
CA MET A 215 9.06 -14.41 -11.27
C MET A 215 7.77 -15.22 -11.34
N ARG A 216 6.74 -14.74 -12.06
CA ARG A 216 5.47 -15.45 -12.24
C ARG A 216 5.52 -16.54 -13.31
N ASN A 217 6.61 -16.63 -14.07
CA ASN A 217 6.80 -17.69 -15.07
C ASN A 217 7.32 -18.99 -14.43
N VAL A 218 7.69 -18.97 -13.16
CA VAL A 218 8.17 -20.14 -12.41
C VAL A 218 7.03 -20.59 -11.50
N PRO A 219 6.35 -21.72 -11.80
CA PRO A 219 5.33 -22.27 -10.92
C PRO A 219 5.90 -22.62 -9.55
N PHE A 220 5.06 -22.53 -8.53
CA PHE A 220 5.36 -22.97 -7.17
C PHE A 220 4.28 -23.94 -6.67
N THR A 221 4.66 -24.75 -5.69
CA THR A 221 3.71 -25.59 -4.95
C THR A 221 2.96 -24.73 -3.95
N VAL A 222 1.63 -24.67 -4.06
CA VAL A 222 0.80 -23.95 -3.10
C VAL A 222 0.86 -24.69 -1.76
N ASP A 223 1.21 -23.96 -0.70
CA ASP A 223 1.18 -24.47 0.67
C ASP A 223 -0.27 -24.83 1.04
N PRO A 224 -0.58 -26.09 1.45
CA PRO A 224 -1.92 -26.49 1.83
C PRO A 224 -2.56 -25.67 2.95
N GLU A 225 -1.74 -25.02 3.78
CA GLU A 225 -2.16 -24.20 4.93
C GLU A 225 -1.93 -22.71 4.69
N TRP A 226 -1.81 -22.30 3.41
CA TRP A 226 -1.50 -20.92 3.03
C TRP A 226 -2.46 -19.88 3.63
N LYS A 227 -3.73 -20.25 3.85
CA LYS A 227 -4.74 -19.36 4.43
C LYS A 227 -4.37 -18.92 5.86
N GLY A 228 -3.65 -19.72 6.63
CA GLY A 228 -3.22 -19.37 7.99
C GLY A 228 -1.82 -18.76 8.08
N ASN A 229 -1.11 -18.56 6.96
CA ASN A 229 0.26 -18.07 6.95
C ASN A 229 0.43 -16.88 6.01
N PHE A 230 0.81 -15.72 6.55
CA PHE A 230 0.91 -14.47 5.79
C PHE A 230 1.89 -14.54 4.61
N GLU A 231 3.03 -15.22 4.77
CA GLU A 231 4.02 -15.33 3.70
C GLU A 231 3.52 -16.24 2.58
N SER A 232 2.96 -17.40 2.94
CA SER A 232 2.35 -18.33 1.98
C SER A 232 1.17 -17.67 1.25
N ALA A 233 0.32 -16.93 1.96
CA ALA A 233 -0.76 -16.15 1.36
C ALA A 233 -0.25 -15.07 0.40
N CYS A 234 0.79 -14.33 0.78
CA CYS A 234 1.41 -13.35 -0.10
C CYS A 234 1.94 -13.98 -1.41
N LYS A 235 2.45 -15.22 -1.38
CA LYS A 235 2.87 -15.94 -2.59
C LYS A 235 1.68 -16.24 -3.51
N VAL A 236 0.55 -16.66 -2.93
CA VAL A 236 -0.71 -16.85 -3.67
C VAL A 236 -1.20 -15.53 -4.26
N PHE A 237 -1.31 -14.45 -3.47
CA PHE A 237 -1.74 -13.13 -3.93
C PHE A 237 -0.87 -12.58 -5.05
N GLN A 238 0.45 -12.79 -4.98
CA GLN A 238 1.36 -12.38 -6.03
C GLN A 238 1.06 -13.05 -7.37
N ALA A 239 0.53 -14.28 -7.35
CA ALA A 239 0.13 -14.99 -8.54
C ALA A 239 -1.25 -14.54 -9.05
N ILE A 240 -2.25 -14.40 -8.17
CA ILE A 240 -3.65 -14.17 -8.54
C ILE A 240 -4.01 -12.70 -8.79
N LEU A 241 -3.28 -11.74 -8.21
CA LEU A 241 -3.51 -10.33 -8.48
C LEU A 241 -2.93 -9.94 -9.86
N PRO A 242 -3.71 -9.23 -10.71
CA PRO A 242 -3.31 -8.89 -12.08
C PRO A 242 -1.96 -8.18 -12.20
N LEU A 243 -1.72 -7.20 -11.32
CA LEU A 243 -0.49 -6.45 -11.25
C LEU A 243 0.39 -6.92 -10.09
N VAL A 244 1.69 -7.01 -10.37
CA VAL A 244 2.71 -7.44 -9.43
C VAL A 244 3.62 -6.28 -9.02
N SER A 245 3.84 -6.17 -7.71
CA SER A 245 4.80 -5.23 -7.13
C SER A 245 6.23 -5.55 -7.54
N THR A 246 6.96 -4.55 -8.02
CA THR A 246 8.35 -4.71 -8.45
C THR A 246 9.22 -3.54 -7.98
N PRO A 247 10.32 -3.80 -7.26
CA PRO A 247 11.30 -2.78 -6.91
C PRO A 247 11.87 -2.10 -8.16
N THR A 248 12.05 -0.79 -8.08
CA THR A 248 12.53 0.05 -9.18
C THR A 248 13.76 0.83 -8.73
N LYS A 249 14.94 0.46 -9.27
CA LYS A 249 16.22 1.08 -8.87
C LYS A 249 16.41 2.51 -9.41
N ARG A 250 15.80 2.84 -10.55
CA ARG A 250 15.86 4.15 -11.18
C ARG A 250 14.48 4.47 -11.74
N TYR A 251 13.91 5.59 -11.31
CA TYR A 251 12.61 6.04 -11.76
C TYR A 251 12.71 7.47 -12.30
N PHE A 252 12.40 7.65 -13.58
CA PHE A 252 12.34 8.96 -14.23
C PHE A 252 10.87 9.33 -14.42
N VAL A 253 10.41 10.33 -13.68
CA VAL A 253 8.99 10.69 -13.62
C VAL A 253 8.41 10.97 -15.00
N GLU A 254 9.14 11.72 -15.85
CA GLU A 254 8.65 12.07 -17.20
C GLU A 254 8.51 10.86 -18.12
N ASP A 255 9.39 9.87 -17.96
CA ASP A 255 9.39 8.70 -18.84
C ASP A 255 8.37 7.64 -18.38
N TYR A 256 8.16 7.53 -17.06
CA TYR A 256 7.57 6.36 -16.44
C TYR A 256 6.21 6.60 -15.77
N TYR A 257 5.87 7.83 -15.40
CA TYR A 257 4.60 8.11 -14.74
C TYR A 257 3.40 7.66 -15.59
N GLY A 258 2.47 6.94 -14.96
CA GLY A 258 1.29 6.38 -15.61
C GLY A 258 1.52 5.14 -16.47
N LYS A 259 2.77 4.76 -16.76
CA LYS A 259 3.06 3.60 -17.62
C LYS A 259 3.36 2.36 -16.79
N CYS A 260 2.88 1.22 -17.28
CA CYS A 260 3.37 -0.07 -16.76
C CYS A 260 4.83 -0.27 -17.19
N LEU A 261 5.74 -0.50 -16.23
CA LEU A 261 7.18 -0.69 -16.52
C LEU A 261 7.55 -2.07 -17.08
N TYR A 262 6.57 -2.78 -17.66
CA TYR A 262 6.79 -3.95 -18.49
C TYR A 262 6.36 -3.67 -19.94
N CYS A 263 5.07 -3.37 -20.16
CA CYS A 263 4.55 -3.15 -21.52
C CYS A 263 4.60 -1.69 -21.98
N PHE A 264 5.03 -0.75 -21.13
CA PHE A 264 5.06 0.70 -21.37
C PHE A 264 3.71 1.32 -21.76
N ASP A 265 2.62 0.62 -21.46
CA ASP A 265 1.26 1.04 -21.74
C ASP A 265 0.65 1.74 -20.52
N ALA A 266 0.03 2.89 -20.75
CA ALA A 266 -0.65 3.65 -19.71
C ALA A 266 -2.02 3.05 -19.32
N THR A 267 -2.67 2.37 -20.28
CA THR A 267 -3.97 1.71 -20.10
C THR A 267 -3.89 0.37 -19.35
N CYS A 268 -2.67 -0.04 -18.98
CA CYS A 268 -2.42 -1.24 -18.21
C CYS A 268 -2.81 -1.07 -16.72
N THR A 269 -4.10 -1.08 -16.44
CA THR A 269 -4.69 -0.72 -15.14
C THR A 269 -4.99 -1.89 -14.21
N GLY A 270 -4.69 -3.13 -14.63
CA GLY A 270 -4.94 -4.32 -13.82
C GLY A 270 -6.34 -4.93 -13.96
N LEU A 271 -7.21 -4.37 -14.81
CA LEU A 271 -8.51 -5.01 -15.10
C LEU A 271 -8.37 -6.37 -15.81
N GLU A 272 -7.30 -6.56 -16.57
CA GLU A 272 -7.00 -7.81 -17.25
C GLU A 272 -5.76 -8.47 -16.64
N HIS A 273 -5.88 -9.74 -16.26
CA HIS A 273 -4.76 -10.54 -15.77
C HIS A 273 -3.92 -11.11 -16.92
N LYS A 274 -2.77 -10.49 -17.21
CA LYS A 274 -1.89 -10.89 -18.33
C LYS A 274 -1.04 -12.16 -18.08
N GLN A 275 -1.01 -12.68 -16.85
CA GLN A 275 -0.34 -13.95 -16.49
C GLN A 275 -1.25 -14.87 -15.66
N TYR A 276 -2.45 -15.18 -16.15
CA TYR A 276 -3.47 -15.91 -15.39
C TYR A 276 -2.92 -17.22 -14.77
N PRO A 277 -3.00 -17.39 -13.43
CA PRO A 277 -2.31 -18.47 -12.74
C PRO A 277 -3.17 -19.74 -12.60
N ALA A 278 -3.55 -20.36 -13.72
CA ALA A 278 -4.37 -21.59 -13.71
C ALA A 278 -3.79 -22.67 -12.77
N TYR A 279 -2.46 -22.84 -12.78
CA TYR A 279 -1.75 -23.79 -11.92
C TYR A 279 -1.94 -23.55 -10.42
N VAL A 280 -2.20 -22.32 -9.98
CA VAL A 280 -2.47 -22.01 -8.56
C VAL A 280 -3.87 -22.48 -8.22
N TYR A 281 -4.86 -22.12 -9.04
CA TYR A 281 -6.26 -22.49 -8.82
C TYR A 281 -6.48 -24.00 -8.83
N GLU A 282 -5.78 -24.75 -9.70
CA GLU A 282 -5.81 -26.21 -9.77
C GLU A 282 -5.28 -26.90 -8.49
N GLN A 283 -4.45 -26.21 -7.70
CA GLN A 283 -3.86 -26.74 -6.47
C GLN A 283 -4.67 -26.41 -5.20
N LEU A 284 -5.63 -25.49 -5.28
CA LEU A 284 -6.40 -25.08 -4.10
C LEU A 284 -7.38 -26.20 -3.70
N LYS A 285 -7.32 -26.64 -2.44
CA LYS A 285 -8.27 -27.61 -1.87
C LYS A 285 -9.72 -27.11 -1.97
N GLU A 286 -9.88 -25.82 -1.75
CA GLU A 286 -11.14 -25.09 -1.81
C GLU A 286 -10.91 -23.83 -2.64
N PRO A 287 -11.92 -23.36 -3.41
CA PRO A 287 -11.82 -22.09 -4.10
C PRO A 287 -11.42 -20.93 -3.16
N SER A 288 -10.69 -19.96 -3.70
CA SER A 288 -10.28 -18.77 -2.92
C SER A 288 -11.43 -17.79 -2.81
N ASP A 289 -11.85 -17.45 -1.59
CA ASP A 289 -12.93 -16.49 -1.35
C ASP A 289 -12.55 -15.11 -1.88
N LEU A 290 -11.29 -14.70 -1.67
CA LEU A 290 -10.72 -13.48 -2.23
C LEU A 290 -10.80 -13.49 -3.77
N ALA A 291 -10.37 -14.57 -4.42
CA ALA A 291 -10.36 -14.64 -5.88
C ALA A 291 -11.78 -14.66 -6.47
N ILE A 292 -12.73 -15.39 -5.85
CA ILE A 292 -14.12 -15.44 -6.29
C ILE A 292 -14.77 -14.06 -6.15
N THR A 293 -14.63 -13.42 -4.99
CA THR A 293 -15.31 -12.16 -4.67
C THR A 293 -14.91 -11.04 -5.65
N ALA A 294 -13.63 -10.98 -6.03
CA ALA A 294 -13.13 -10.03 -7.02
C ALA A 294 -13.24 -10.49 -8.49
N GLY A 295 -13.81 -11.67 -8.76
CA GLY A 295 -13.96 -12.20 -10.13
C GLY A 295 -12.63 -12.51 -10.82
N LEU A 296 -11.63 -12.97 -10.07
CA LEU A 296 -10.28 -13.27 -10.57
C LEU A 296 -10.14 -14.69 -11.12
N MET A 297 -11.12 -15.56 -10.90
CA MET A 297 -11.20 -16.89 -11.48
C MET A 297 -11.96 -16.82 -12.82
N ARG A 298 -11.40 -17.43 -13.86
CA ARG A 298 -12.08 -17.64 -15.15
C ARG A 298 -12.98 -18.87 -15.03
N GLU A 299 -14.16 -18.78 -15.64
CA GLU A 299 -15.08 -19.92 -15.86
C GLU A 299 -14.45 -20.99 -16.75
#